data_AF-A0A8X6N651-F1
#
_entry.id   AF-A0A8X6N651-F1
#
_cell.length_a   1.000
_cell.length_b   1.000
_cell.length_c   1.000
_cell.angle_alpha   90.00
_cell.angle_beta   90.00
_cell.angle_gamma   90.00
#
_symmetry.space_group_name_H-M   'P 1'
#
loop_
_entity.id
_entity.type
_entity.pdbx_description
1 polymer ?
#
loop_
_entity_poly.entity_id
_entity_poly.type
_entity_poly.pdbx_seq_one_letter_code
_entity_poly.pdbx_strand_id
1 'polypeptide(L)'
;MLKLENLRTEKIKQGLFGGLGMSENHNRFRLKLSSLNDKYNCQIEALDQMKIFSSLPMIKNNKFTKLLENKGIYISDIRQHGDRSLYEENLGEIHFLLRANTSECLFTERIEYFPRHEIAVFETKLGYTLMG
;
A
#
# COMPACT_ATOMS: atom_id res chain seq x y z
N MET A 1 6.42 -13.72 12.85
CA MET A 1 6.79 -12.32 13.19
C MET A 1 7.86 -11.86 12.20
N LEU A 2 7.63 -10.79 11.45
CA LEU A 2 8.61 -10.20 10.54
C LEU A 2 9.84 -9.72 11.35
N LYS A 3 11.05 -10.11 10.93
CA LYS A 3 12.30 -9.63 11.53
C LYS A 3 12.76 -8.39 10.76
N LEU A 4 12.67 -7.23 11.38
CA LEU A 4 13.05 -5.95 10.80
C LEU A 4 14.40 -5.48 11.36
N GLU A 5 15.27 -4.97 10.49
CA GLU A 5 16.54 -4.36 10.89
C GLU A 5 16.27 -2.93 11.38
N ASN A 6 16.44 -2.69 12.69
CA ASN A 6 16.42 -1.34 13.25
C ASN A 6 17.74 -0.64 12.91
N LEU A 7 17.64 0.47 12.19
CA LEU A 7 18.80 1.26 11.77
C LEU A 7 19.21 2.28 12.83
N ARG A 8 18.23 2.99 13.40
CA ARG A 8 18.42 4.08 14.38
C ARG A 8 17.08 4.55 14.96
N THR A 9 17.14 5.25 16.08
CA THR A 9 16.02 6.03 16.62
C THR A 9 16.15 7.50 16.21
N GLU A 10 15.07 8.10 15.74
CA GLU A 10 15.04 9.50 15.31
C GLU A 10 13.92 10.26 16.01
N LYS A 11 14.21 11.51 16.40
CA LYS A 11 13.20 12.43 16.93
C LYS A 11 12.53 13.16 15.77
N ILE A 12 11.24 12.95 15.59
CA ILE A 12 10.46 13.57 14.52
C ILE A 12 9.54 14.61 15.12
N LYS A 13 9.54 15.81 14.53
CA LYS A 13 8.58 16.84 14.84
C LYS A 13 7.47 16.78 13.80
N GLN A 14 6.28 16.34 14.22
CA GLN A 14 5.10 16.33 13.37
C GLN A 14 4.33 17.63 13.60
N GLY A 15 4.14 18.41 12.54
CA GLY A 15 3.23 19.54 12.54
C GLY A 15 1.97 19.16 11.78
N LEU A 16 0.84 19.08 12.47
CA LEU A 16 -0.47 19.02 11.80
C LEU A 16 -0.92 20.45 11.46
N PHE A 17 -1.71 20.59 10.39
CA PHE A 17 -2.24 21.85 9.89
C PHE A 17 -2.81 22.71 11.04
N GLY A 18 -2.11 23.80 11.41
CA GLY A 18 -2.46 24.64 12.56
C GLY A 18 -1.30 24.94 13.54
N GLY A 19 -0.13 24.32 13.37
CA GLY A 19 1.10 24.74 14.06
C GLY A 19 1.33 24.14 15.45
N LEU A 20 0.43 23.30 15.96
CA LEU A 20 0.71 22.46 17.12
C LEU A 20 1.69 21.36 16.70
N GLY A 21 2.95 21.52 17.10
CA GLY A 21 4.02 20.57 16.83
C GLY A 21 4.14 19.56 17.95
N MET A 22 3.90 18.29 17.67
CA MET A 22 4.26 17.19 18.56
C MET A 22 5.64 16.66 18.17
N SER A 23 6.44 16.24 19.15
CA SER A 23 7.74 15.64 18.89
C SER A 23 7.83 14.28 19.56
N GLU A 24 8.04 13.26 18.75
CA GLU A 24 8.07 11.86 19.19
C GLU A 24 9.33 11.18 18.66
N ASN A 25 9.81 10.17 19.40
CA ASN A 25 10.92 9.34 18.98
C ASN A 25 10.37 8.13 18.24
N HIS A 26 10.92 7.85 17.07
CA HIS A 26 10.53 6.72 16.24
C HIS A 26 11.76 5.88 15.89
N ASN A 27 11.62 4.57 15.93
CA ASN A 27 12.59 3.66 15.35
C ASN A 27 12.43 3.64 13.84
N ARG A 28 13.57 3.71 13.15
CA ARG A 28 13.65 3.62 11.70
C ARG A 28 14.13 2.24 11.30
N PHE A 29 13.38 1.62 10.39
CA PHE A 29 13.64 0.28 9.88
C PHE A 29 13.93 0.31 8.39
N ARG A 30 14.80 -0.60 7.95
CA ARG A 30 15.01 -0.88 6.53
C ARG A 30 14.07 -1.99 6.07
N LEU A 31 13.35 -1.74 4.98
CA LEU A 31 12.51 -2.74 4.32
C LEU A 31 13.01 -2.96 2.90
N LYS A 32 13.02 -4.22 2.47
CA LYS A 32 13.18 -4.59 1.06
C LYS A 32 11.81 -4.95 0.51
N LEU A 33 11.36 -4.19 -0.49
CA LEU A 33 10.14 -4.47 -1.23
C LEU A 33 10.51 -5.16 -2.54
N SER A 34 9.76 -6.19 -2.91
CA SER A 34 9.89 -6.88 -4.18
C SER A 34 8.51 -7.12 -4.79
N SER A 35 8.42 -7.00 -6.11
CA SER A 35 7.26 -7.47 -6.87
C SER A 35 7.17 -9.00 -6.78
N LEU A 36 5.95 -9.58 -6.85
CA LEU A 36 5.74 -11.03 -6.79
C LEU A 36 6.48 -11.84 -7.87
N ASN A 37 6.83 -11.21 -8.99
CA ASN A 37 7.59 -11.82 -10.08
C ASN A 37 9.08 -11.47 -10.05
N ASP A 38 9.56 -10.88 -8.95
CA ASP A 38 10.93 -10.44 -8.69
C ASP A 38 11.55 -9.48 -9.74
N LYS A 39 10.75 -8.93 -10.66
CA LYS A 39 11.25 -8.01 -11.71
C LYS A 39 11.61 -6.64 -11.15
N TYR A 40 11.03 -6.26 -10.02
CA TYR A 40 11.32 -5.02 -9.34
C TYR A 40 11.65 -5.28 -7.88
N ASN A 41 12.66 -4.58 -7.39
CA ASN A 41 12.97 -4.49 -5.98
C ASN A 41 13.45 -3.08 -5.62
N CYS A 42 13.15 -2.64 -4.41
CA CYS A 42 13.74 -1.44 -3.84
C CYS A 42 13.93 -1.60 -2.33
N GLN A 43 14.82 -0.77 -1.79
CA GLN A 43 14.92 -0.57 -0.35
C GLN A 43 14.21 0.72 0.02
N ILE A 44 13.44 0.67 1.09
CA ILE A 44 12.80 1.84 1.69
C ILE A 44 13.11 1.89 3.19
N GLU A 45 12.96 3.07 3.77
CA GLU A 45 13.02 3.25 5.21
C GLU A 45 11.63 3.61 5.73
N ALA A 46 11.17 2.88 6.76
CA ALA A 46 9.90 3.11 7.42
C ALA A 46 10.14 3.41 8.90
N LEU A 47 9.21 4.14 9.51
CA LEU A 47 9.25 4.47 10.94
C LEU A 47 8.20 3.63 11.65
N ASP A 48 8.46 3.22 12.88
CA ASP A 48 7.38 2.73 13.74
C ASP A 48 6.38 3.86 14.01
N GLN A 49 5.11 3.50 14.07
CA GLN A 49 4.05 4.41 14.46
C GLN A 49 3.04 3.63 15.28
N MET A 50 2.31 4.33 16.14
CA MET A 50 1.12 3.75 16.75
C MET A 50 0.17 3.30 15.65
N LYS A 51 -0.48 2.14 15.81
CA LYS A 51 -1.44 1.63 14.84
C LYS A 51 -2.67 2.54 14.83
N ILE A 52 -2.77 3.42 13.83
CA ILE A 52 -3.90 4.35 13.67
C ILE A 52 -5.09 3.65 13.00
N PHE A 53 -4.80 2.73 12.09
CA PHE A 53 -5.79 1.89 11.42
C PHE A 53 -5.39 0.42 11.50
N SER A 54 -6.31 -0.43 11.95
CA SER A 54 -6.07 -1.86 12.08
C SER A 54 -6.32 -2.62 10.79
N SER A 55 -7.26 -2.14 9.96
CA SER A 55 -7.62 -2.76 8.70
C SER A 55 -8.24 -1.79 7.69
N LEU A 56 -8.22 -2.20 6.42
CA LEU A 56 -8.97 -1.54 5.34
C LEU A 56 -10.24 -2.35 5.01
N PRO A 57 -11.35 -1.67 4.63
CA PRO A 57 -12.52 -2.37 4.13
C PRO A 57 -12.19 -3.04 2.79
N MET A 58 -12.47 -4.34 2.71
CA MET A 58 -12.27 -5.09 1.47
C MET A 58 -13.16 -4.55 0.34
N ILE A 59 -12.61 -4.53 -0.87
CA ILE A 59 -13.40 -4.23 -2.07
C ILE A 59 -14.44 -5.33 -2.28
N LYS A 60 -15.72 -4.94 -2.33
CA LYS A 60 -16.80 -5.87 -2.63
C LYS A 60 -16.70 -6.31 -4.09
N ASN A 61 -16.76 -7.62 -4.32
CA ASN A 61 -16.82 -8.16 -5.68
C ASN A 61 -18.11 -7.69 -6.37
N ASN A 62 -17.98 -6.78 -7.34
CA ASN A 62 -19.09 -6.15 -8.04
C ASN A 62 -18.77 -6.04 -9.55
N LYS A 63 -19.63 -5.40 -10.34
CA LYS A 63 -19.41 -5.29 -11.80
C LYS A 63 -18.08 -4.62 -12.19
N PHE A 64 -17.49 -3.80 -11.30
CA PHE A 64 -16.23 -3.11 -11.55
C PHE A 64 -15.02 -4.05 -11.53
N THR A 65 -15.03 -5.11 -10.71
CA THR A 65 -13.91 -6.08 -10.66
C THR A 65 -13.75 -6.81 -11.98
N LYS A 66 -14.88 -7.21 -12.61
CA LYS A 66 -14.89 -7.80 -13.96
C LYS A 66 -14.34 -6.84 -15.03
N LEU A 67 -14.60 -5.54 -14.89
CA LEU A 67 -14.07 -4.53 -15.79
C LEU A 67 -12.53 -4.46 -15.71
N LEU A 68 -11.99 -4.54 -14.49
CA LEU A 68 -10.55 -4.58 -14.24
C LEU A 68 -9.93 -5.89 -14.75
N GLU A 69 -10.57 -7.03 -14.52
CA GLU A 69 -10.11 -8.34 -15.01
C GLU A 69 -10.00 -8.36 -16.54
N ASN A 70 -10.97 -7.79 -17.26
CA ASN A 70 -10.95 -7.68 -18.72
C ASN A 70 -9.78 -6.82 -19.23
N LYS A 71 -9.20 -5.98 -18.37
CA LYS A 71 -8.00 -5.18 -18.62
C LYS A 71 -6.71 -5.86 -18.13
N GLY A 72 -6.81 -7.08 -17.61
CA GLY A 72 -5.68 -7.82 -17.05
C GLY A 72 -5.29 -7.38 -15.63
N ILE A 73 -6.15 -6.64 -14.94
CA ILE A 73 -5.92 -6.12 -13.58
C ILE A 73 -6.67 -7.00 -12.58
N TYR A 74 -5.94 -7.59 -11.64
CA TYR A 74 -6.48 -8.47 -10.60
C TYR A 74 -6.26 -7.83 -9.22
N ILE A 75 -7.30 -7.81 -8.37
CA ILE A 75 -7.26 -7.15 -7.07
C ILE A 75 -7.01 -8.18 -5.98
N SER A 76 -5.86 -8.13 -5.32
CA SER A 76 -5.52 -9.03 -4.19
C SER A 76 -6.48 -8.92 -3.01
N ASP A 77 -7.10 -7.76 -2.83
CA ASP A 77 -8.06 -7.43 -1.76
C ASP A 77 -9.38 -8.22 -1.83
N ILE A 78 -9.56 -9.09 -2.83
CA ILE A 78 -10.75 -9.91 -3.03
C ILE A 78 -10.35 -11.38 -2.97
N ARG A 79 -10.97 -12.12 -2.04
CA ARG A 79 -10.69 -13.57 -1.82
C ARG A 79 -10.82 -14.41 -3.09
N GLN A 80 -11.75 -14.06 -3.97
CA GLN A 80 -12.09 -14.83 -5.16
C GLN A 80 -12.28 -13.93 -6.39
N HIS A 81 -11.56 -14.26 -7.45
CA HIS A 81 -11.72 -13.75 -8.80
C HIS A 81 -12.14 -14.91 -9.72
N GLY A 82 -13.45 -15.09 -9.93
CA GLY A 82 -13.99 -16.30 -10.58
C GLY A 82 -13.62 -17.56 -9.77
N ASP A 83 -13.03 -18.56 -10.42
CA ASP A 83 -12.49 -19.78 -9.77
C ASP A 83 -11.11 -19.59 -9.13
N ARG A 84 -10.48 -18.41 -9.27
CA ARG A 84 -9.15 -18.14 -8.69
C ARG A 84 -9.32 -17.62 -7.28
N SER A 85 -8.91 -18.41 -6.29
CA SER A 85 -8.68 -17.90 -4.94
C SER A 85 -7.39 -17.08 -4.93
N LEU A 86 -7.47 -15.82 -4.51
CA LEU A 86 -6.26 -15.08 -4.18
C LEU A 86 -5.90 -15.44 -2.73
N TYR A 87 -4.65 -15.82 -2.52
CA TYR A 87 -4.16 -16.25 -1.22
C TYR A 87 -4.05 -15.05 -0.29
N GLU A 88 -4.75 -15.07 0.85
CA GLU A 88 -4.20 -14.65 2.15
C GLU A 88 -5.22 -14.86 3.29
N GLU A 89 -4.73 -15.41 4.42
CA GLU A 89 -5.40 -15.29 5.71
C GLU A 89 -5.30 -13.83 6.16
N ASN A 90 -6.40 -13.25 6.66
CA ASN A 90 -6.47 -11.86 7.15
C ASN A 90 -6.31 -10.75 6.09
N LEU A 91 -6.92 -10.92 4.91
CA LEU A 91 -7.16 -9.84 3.94
C LEU A 91 -7.77 -8.61 4.63
N GLY A 92 -6.93 -7.61 4.84
CA GLY A 92 -7.32 -6.37 5.48
C GLY A 92 -6.37 -5.91 6.57
N GLU A 93 -5.53 -6.76 7.17
CA GLU A 93 -4.57 -6.26 8.18
C GLU A 93 -3.48 -5.38 7.54
N ILE A 94 -3.36 -4.15 8.04
CA ILE A 94 -2.27 -3.25 7.64
C ILE A 94 -1.03 -3.59 8.48
N HIS A 95 0.01 -4.09 7.82
CA HIS A 95 1.31 -4.36 8.45
C HIS A 95 2.28 -3.18 8.37
N PHE A 96 2.24 -2.41 7.27
CA PHE A 96 3.15 -1.30 7.03
C PHE A 96 2.41 -0.11 6.40
N LEU A 97 2.79 1.10 6.80
CA LEU A 97 2.42 2.33 6.12
C LEU A 97 3.64 2.90 5.42
N LEU A 98 3.48 3.20 4.14
CA LEU A 98 4.51 3.81 3.32
C LEU A 98 4.33 5.33 3.32
N ARG A 99 5.43 6.06 3.51
CA ARG A 99 5.40 7.53 3.50
C ARG A 99 5.27 8.04 2.07
N ALA A 100 4.69 9.22 1.88
CA ALA A 100 4.49 9.81 0.55
C ALA A 100 5.78 9.92 -0.29
N ASN A 101 6.95 10.10 0.33
CA ASN A 101 8.24 10.16 -0.36
C ASN A 101 8.72 8.81 -0.90
N THR A 102 8.06 7.68 -0.59
CA THR A 102 8.33 6.39 -1.24
C THR A 102 7.57 6.24 -2.56
N SER A 103 6.67 7.16 -2.89
CA SER A 103 5.91 7.15 -4.15
C SER A 103 6.84 7.13 -5.38
N GLU A 104 7.91 7.92 -5.36
CA GLU A 104 8.87 8.04 -6.47
C GLU A 104 9.49 6.70 -6.89
N CYS A 105 9.73 5.80 -5.93
CA CYS A 105 10.27 4.49 -6.29
C CYS A 105 9.18 3.54 -6.82
N LEU A 106 7.92 3.71 -6.43
CA LEU A 106 6.84 2.76 -6.72
C LEU A 106 6.01 3.11 -7.95
N PHE A 107 5.66 4.35 -8.22
CA PHE A 107 4.72 4.69 -9.30
C PHE A 107 5.39 4.66 -10.68
N THR A 108 4.60 4.31 -11.71
CA THR A 108 5.06 4.18 -13.12
C THR A 108 4.43 5.23 -14.04
N GLU A 109 3.88 6.31 -13.47
CA GLU A 109 3.15 7.42 -14.15
C GLU A 109 1.85 7.02 -14.87
N ARG A 110 1.61 5.73 -15.07
CA ARG A 110 0.39 5.23 -15.71
C ARG A 110 -0.77 5.23 -14.73
N ILE A 111 -1.79 6.02 -15.08
CA ILE A 111 -3.03 6.17 -14.31
C ILE A 111 -4.20 5.96 -15.27
N GLU A 112 -5.12 5.09 -14.90
CA GLU A 112 -6.39 4.92 -15.60
C GLU A 112 -7.54 5.39 -14.71
N TYR A 113 -8.32 6.35 -15.20
CA TYR A 113 -9.46 6.89 -14.46
C TYR A 113 -10.78 6.30 -14.95
N PHE A 114 -11.65 5.90 -14.02
CA PHE A 114 -12.97 5.35 -14.26
C PHE A 114 -14.04 6.28 -13.67
N PRO A 115 -14.46 7.35 -14.39
CA PRO A 115 -15.34 8.39 -13.85
C PRO A 115 -16.66 7.87 -13.28
N ARG A 116 -17.27 6.86 -13.93
CA ARG A 116 -18.54 6.27 -13.48
C ARG A 116 -18.45 5.54 -12.14
N HIS A 117 -17.22 5.21 -11.71
CA HIS A 117 -16.95 4.51 -10.47
C HIS A 117 -16.18 5.39 -9.49
N GLU A 118 -15.82 6.63 -9.87
CA GLU A 118 -15.03 7.58 -9.08
C GLU A 118 -13.69 6.98 -8.61
N ILE A 119 -13.14 6.04 -9.39
CA ILE A 119 -11.91 5.32 -9.05
C ILE A 119 -10.81 5.62 -10.07
N ALA A 120 -9.62 5.89 -9.57
CA ALA A 120 -8.36 5.90 -10.30
C ALA A 120 -7.55 4.63 -10.00
N VAL A 121 -7.05 3.99 -11.05
CA VAL A 121 -6.14 2.85 -10.98
C VAL A 121 -4.73 3.34 -11.31
N PHE A 122 -3.82 3.20 -10.36
CA PHE A 122 -2.42 3.56 -10.52
C PHE A 122 -1.61 2.30 -10.78
N GLU A 123 -0.82 2.30 -11.85
CA GLU A 123 0.18 1.27 -12.06
C GLU A 123 1.44 1.60 -11.25
N THR A 124 1.89 0.62 -10.47
CA THR A 124 3.09 0.67 -9.67
C THR A 124 4.02 -0.46 -10.09
N LYS A 125 5.29 -0.36 -9.70
CA LYS A 125 6.28 -1.42 -9.91
C LYS A 125 6.00 -2.67 -9.05
N LEU A 126 5.02 -2.63 -8.16
CA LEU A 126 4.55 -3.77 -7.36
C LEU A 126 3.22 -4.36 -7.84
N GLY A 127 2.56 -3.78 -8.85
CA GLY A 127 1.21 -4.14 -9.27
C GLY A 127 0.34 -2.90 -9.43
N TYR A 128 -0.93 -2.98 -9.04
CA TYR A 128 -1.88 -1.86 -9.16
C TYR A 128 -2.36 -1.36 -7.79
N THR A 129 -2.59 -0.06 -7.67
CA THR A 129 -3.22 0.57 -6.50
C THR A 129 -4.51 1.27 -6.93
N LEU A 130 -5.59 1.04 -6.19
CA LEU A 130 -6.88 1.69 -6.41
C LEU A 130 -7.01 2.89 -5.46
N MET A 131 -7.48 4.02 -5.99
CA MET A 131 -7.84 5.20 -5.21
C MET A 131 -9.23 5.66 -5.62
N GLY A 132 -10.09 5.98 -4.65
CA GLY A 132 -11.45 6.46 -4.85
C GLY A 132 -12.03 6.99 -3.55
#